data_AF-A0A9E2J6I3-F1
#
_entry.id   AF-A0A9E2J6I3-F1
#
_cell.length_a   1.000
_cell.length_b   1.000
_cell.length_c   1.000
_cell.angle_alpha   90.00
_cell.angle_beta   90.00
_cell.angle_gamma   90.00
#
_symmetry.space_group_name_H-M   'P 1'
#
loop_
_entity.id
_entity.type
_entity.pdbx_description
1 polymer ?
#
loop_
_entity_poly.entity_id
_entity_poly.type
_entity_poly.pdbx_seq_one_letter_code
_entity_poly.pdbx_strand_id
1 'polypeptide(L)' 'MAKPTVKPGQKVPDSGIYKSTKSDTKSTLVKGEPAPPTPKSGEKWKQIIDTNKKN' A
#
# COMPACT_ATOMS: atom_id res chain seq x y z
N MET A 1 1.34 16.14 -1.89
CA MET A 1 0.95 15.30 -0.73
C MET A 1 1.90 14.11 -0.65
N ALA A 2 2.43 13.79 0.54
CA ALA A 2 3.28 12.61 0.72
C ALA A 2 2.43 11.35 0.50
N LYS A 3 2.88 10.40 -0.33
CA LYS A 3 2.15 9.16 -0.58
C LYS A 3 2.22 8.28 0.69
N PRO A 4 1.09 7.77 1.21
CA PRO A 4 1.09 6.97 2.43
C PRO A 4 1.88 5.67 2.25
N THR A 5 2.48 5.25 3.35
CA THR A 5 3.25 4.01 3.43
C THR A 5 2.65 3.11 4.49
N VAL A 6 2.36 1.85 4.15
CA VAL A 6 1.63 0.88 4.97
C VAL A 6 2.53 -0.31 5.22
N LYS A 7 2.56 -0.81 6.45
CA LYS A 7 3.26 -2.07 6.78
C LYS A 7 2.35 -3.27 6.48
N PRO A 8 2.91 -4.45 6.18
CA PRO A 8 2.15 -5.71 6.21
C PRO A 8 1.31 -5.85 7.48
N GLY A 9 0.06 -6.26 7.36
CA GLY A 9 -0.90 -6.41 8.46
C GLY A 9 -1.45 -5.09 9.04
N GLN A 10 -0.90 -3.93 8.66
CA GLN A 10 -1.45 -2.65 9.08
C GLN A 10 -2.70 -2.32 8.25
N LYS A 11 -3.69 -1.71 8.89
CA LYS A 11 -4.91 -1.24 8.23
C LYS A 11 -4.57 -0.18 7.18
N VAL A 12 -5.08 -0.37 5.98
CA VAL A 12 -4.80 0.49 4.83
C VAL A 12 -5.55 1.82 4.99
N PRO A 13 -4.84 2.97 4.92
CA PRO A 13 -5.47 4.28 5.10
C PRO A 13 -6.32 4.70 3.90
N ASP A 14 -5.87 4.39 2.68
CA ASP A 14 -6.52 4.78 1.43
C ASP A 14 -6.44 3.68 0.37
N SER A 15 -7.53 3.54 -0.40
CA SER A 15 -7.60 2.57 -1.49
C SER A 15 -6.73 3.03 -2.65
N GLY A 16 -5.92 2.13 -3.19
CA GLY A 16 -5.01 2.47 -4.26
C GLY A 16 -4.11 1.32 -4.69
N ILE A 17 -3.25 1.61 -5.65
CA ILE A 17 -2.15 0.71 -5.99
C ILE A 17 -0.93 1.15 -5.21
N TYR A 18 -0.36 0.20 -4.47
CA TYR A 18 0.89 0.39 -3.74
C TYR A 18 1.97 -0.49 -4.32
N LYS A 19 3.21 -0.04 -4.14
CA LYS A 19 4.42 -0.70 -4.57
C LYS A 19 5.27 -1.06 -3.35
N SER A 20 5.78 -2.29 -3.31
CA SER A 20 6.77 -2.69 -2.31
C SER A 20 8.04 -1.85 -2.46
N THR A 21 8.60 -1.41 -1.32
CA THR A 21 9.80 -0.57 -1.30
C THR A 21 11.09 -1.30 -1.70
N LYS A 22 11.14 -2.64 -1.68
CA LYS A 22 12.38 -3.38 -2.05
C LYS A 22 12.19 -4.47 -3.11
N SER A 23 10.99 -5.00 -3.30
CA SER A 23 10.72 -6.06 -4.30
C SER A 23 10.06 -5.54 -5.57
N ASP A 24 9.79 -4.23 -5.65
CA ASP A 24 9.15 -3.58 -6.79
C ASP A 24 7.75 -4.10 -7.16
N THR A 25 7.23 -5.07 -6.41
CA THR A 25 5.91 -5.67 -6.54
C THR A 25 4.81 -4.63 -6.35
N LYS A 26 3.76 -4.72 -7.17
CA LYS A 26 2.57 -3.85 -7.04
C LYS A 26 1.39 -4.68 -6.56
N SER A 27 0.65 -4.15 -5.61
CA SER A 27 -0.62 -4.71 -5.16
C SER A 27 -1.65 -3.61 -5.02
N THR A 28 -2.89 -3.95 -5.32
CA THR A 28 -4.05 -3.13 -4.98
C THR A 28 -4.35 -3.35 -3.51
N LEU A 29 -4.43 -2.26 -2.75
CA LEU A 29 -4.85 -2.28 -1.36
C LEU A 29 -6.16 -1.52 -1.22
N VAL A 30 -7.04 -2.04 -0.38
CA VAL A 30 -8.36 -1.50 -0.11
C VAL A 30 -8.35 -0.83 1.26
N LYS A 31 -8.85 0.41 1.33
CA LYS A 31 -9.00 1.15 2.58
C LYS A 31 -9.76 0.33 3.61
N GLY A 32 -9.20 0.25 4.81
CA GLY A 32 -9.81 -0.45 5.92
C GLY A 32 -9.48 -1.94 6.01
N GLU A 33 -8.96 -2.56 4.95
CA GLU A 33 -8.44 -3.92 5.02
C GLU A 33 -6.99 -3.94 5.54
N PRO A 34 -6.54 -5.05 6.15
CA PRO A 34 -5.13 -5.23 6.49
C PRO A 34 -4.29 -5.39 5.21
N ALA A 35 -3.15 -4.71 5.17
CA ALA A 35 -2.24 -4.82 4.03
C ALA A 35 -1.67 -6.24 3.90
N PRO A 36 -1.55 -6.79 2.68
CA PRO A 36 -1.06 -8.14 2.48
C PRO A 36 0.42 -8.25 2.90
N PRO A 37 0.87 -9.47 3.22
CA PRO A 37 2.28 -9.73 3.48
C PRO A 37 3.14 -9.31 2.28
N THR A 38 4.27 -8.66 2.56
CA THR A 38 5.25 -8.31 1.53
C THR A 38 6.18 -9.49 1.25
N PRO A 39 6.71 -9.63 0.01
CA PRO A 39 7.60 -10.71 -0.37
C PRO A 39 8.88 -10.80 0.47
N LYS A 40 9.42 -9.67 0.94
CA LYS A 40 10.60 -9.66 1.83
C LYS A 40 10.27 -9.05 3.18
N SER A 41 11.00 -9.54 4.19
CA SER A 41 10.92 -9.01 5.55
C SER A 41 11.37 -7.54 5.62
N GLY A 42 10.63 -6.75 6.38
CA GLY A 42 10.88 -5.31 6.57
C GLY A 42 10.55 -4.45 5.34
N GLU A 43 9.85 -4.97 4.34
CA GLU A 43 9.28 -4.16 3.26
C GLU A 43 8.00 -3.46 3.71
N LYS A 44 7.66 -2.40 2.98
CA LYS A 44 6.43 -1.64 3.17
C LYS A 44 5.76 -1.42 1.82
N TRP A 45 4.45 -1.23 1.86
CA TRP A 45 3.65 -0.81 0.73
C TRP A 45 3.68 0.71 0.64
N LYS A 46 4.25 1.28 -0.42
CA LYS A 46 4.19 2.71 -0.71
C LYS A 46 3.14 2.98 -1.76
N GLN A 47 2.14 3.82 -1.46
CA GLN A 47 1.11 4.13 -2.45
C GLN A 47 1.77 4.78 -3.65
N ILE A 48 1.41 4.35 -4.85
CA ILE A 48 1.91 4.94 -6.10
C ILE A 48 0.77 5.55 -6.90
N ILE A 49 -0.42 4.97 -6.83
CA ILE A 49 -1.64 5.44 -7.52
C ILE A 49 -2.76 5.46 -6.48
N ASP A 50 -3.45 6.59 -6.41
CA ASP A 50 -4.67 6.72 -5.63
C ASP A 50 -5.87 6.37 -6.51
N THR A 51 -6.69 5.41 -6.07
CA THR A 51 -7.91 5.02 -6.78
C THR A 51 -9.16 5.56 -6.11
N ASN A 52 -9.02 6.25 -4.97
CA ASN A 52 -10.09 6.92 -4.26
C ASN A 52 -10.05 8.42 -4.60
N LYS A 53 -10.28 8.74 -5.88
CA LYS A 53 -10.42 10.11 -6.33
C LYS A 53 -11.69 10.68 -5.69
N LYS A 54 -11.55 11.44 -4.60
CA LYS A 54 -12.62 12.31 -4.11
C LYS A 54 -12.95 13.29 -5.23
N ASN A 55 -14.13 13.09 -5.84
CA ASN A 55 -14.72 14.04 -6.77
C ASN A 55 -15.18 15.29 -6.02
#